data_AF-A0ABD7YS35-F1
#
_entry.id   AF-A0ABD7YS35-F1
#
_cell.length_a   1.000
_cell.length_b   1.000
_cell.length_c   1.000
_cell.angle_alpha   90.00
_cell.angle_beta   90.00
_cell.angle_gamma   90.00
#
_symmetry.space_group_name_H-M   'P 1'
#
loop_
_entity.id
_entity.type
_entity.pdbx_description
1 polymer ?
#
loop_
_entity_poly.entity_id
_entity_poly.type
_entity_poly.pdbx_seq_one_letter_code
_entity_poly.pdbx_strand_id
1 'polypeptide(L)'
;MKTLNIPTTKGHIDVPAFFIDGVYGLAVTMTSFGEFEVTHTKSGHKIIGGYERFANALVEMLSIYLAMREAGINFDAEPEDFKLQIKDSLHQSQYLNGLTIIEYLRIMKPIMGYSGEFPWEGGDEGPHAEMEKLMRKLSEVNSVETA
;
A
#
# COMPACT_ATOMS: atom_id res chain seq x y z
N MET A 1 2.80 -19.66 1.01
CA MET A 1 2.79 -18.27 0.51
C MET A 1 1.65 -18.18 -0.50
N LYS A 2 0.74 -17.21 -0.36
CA LYS A 2 -0.33 -17.02 -1.36
C LYS A 2 0.27 -16.39 -2.62
N THR A 3 -0.38 -16.57 -3.75
CA THR A 3 -0.02 -15.92 -5.02
C THR A 3 -1.13 -14.99 -5.46
N LEU A 4 -0.75 -13.94 -6.19
CA LEU A 4 -1.68 -13.04 -6.88
C LEU A 4 -1.54 -13.27 -8.38
N ASN A 5 -2.66 -13.53 -9.06
CA ASN A 5 -2.71 -13.65 -10.50
C ASN A 5 -2.83 -12.25 -11.11
N ILE A 6 -1.78 -11.79 -11.78
CA ILE A 6 -1.67 -10.42 -12.29
C ILE A 6 -1.78 -10.41 -13.82
N PRO A 7 -2.60 -9.51 -14.41
CA PRO A 7 -2.61 -9.30 -15.86
C PRO A 7 -1.29 -8.67 -16.34
N THR A 8 -0.80 -9.15 -17.48
CA THR A 8 0.42 -8.70 -18.16
C THR A 8 0.18 -8.56 -19.66
N THR A 9 1.12 -7.96 -20.38
CA THR A 9 1.06 -7.89 -21.85
C THR A 9 1.10 -9.25 -22.56
N LYS A 10 1.49 -10.32 -21.84
CA LYS A 10 1.62 -11.69 -22.36
C LYS A 10 0.54 -12.65 -21.84
N GLY A 11 -0.47 -12.16 -21.13
CA GLY A 11 -1.47 -12.99 -20.45
C GLY A 11 -1.45 -12.73 -18.95
N HIS A 12 -1.39 -13.77 -18.12
CA HIS A 12 -1.35 -13.62 -16.66
C HIS A 12 -0.13 -14.34 -16.07
N ILE A 13 0.36 -13.83 -14.94
CA ILE A 13 1.41 -14.48 -14.16
C ILE A 13 1.00 -14.55 -12.70
N ASP A 14 1.38 -15.63 -12.02
CA ASP A 14 1.24 -15.74 -10.57
C ASP A 14 2.50 -15.20 -9.91
N VAL A 15 2.34 -14.15 -9.09
CA VAL A 15 3.45 -13.59 -8.30
C VAL A 15 3.27 -13.90 -6.82
N PRO A 16 4.36 -14.07 -6.06
CA PRO A 16 4.26 -14.18 -4.61
C PRO A 16 3.61 -12.91 -4.02
N ALA A 17 2.58 -13.11 -3.19
CA ALA A 17 1.81 -12.02 -2.62
C ALA A 17 1.49 -12.27 -1.14
N PHE A 18 1.54 -11.19 -0.37
CA PHE A 18 1.12 -11.15 1.02
C PHE A 18 -0.12 -10.26 1.16
N PHE A 19 -1.10 -10.78 1.89
CA PHE A 19 -2.38 -10.13 2.15
C PHE A 19 -2.53 -9.94 3.65
N ILE A 20 -3.07 -8.80 4.06
CA ILE A 20 -3.46 -8.52 5.45
C ILE A 20 -4.97 -8.69 5.55
N ASP A 21 -5.44 -9.43 6.55
CA ASP A 21 -6.87 -9.56 6.83
C ASP A 21 -7.47 -8.17 7.15
N GLY A 22 -8.56 -7.81 6.48
CA GLY A 22 -9.19 -6.50 6.60
C GLY A 22 -8.62 -5.42 5.67
N VAL A 23 -7.58 -5.73 4.87
CA VAL A 23 -7.11 -4.89 3.76
C VAL A 23 -7.61 -5.50 2.45
N TYR A 24 -8.53 -4.80 1.80
CA TYR A 24 -9.13 -5.23 0.53
C TYR A 24 -8.55 -4.47 -0.66
N GLY A 25 -8.44 -5.14 -1.81
CA GLY A 25 -7.95 -4.52 -3.04
C GLY A 25 -6.45 -4.25 -3.12
N LEU A 26 -5.70 -4.42 -2.04
CA LEU A 26 -4.25 -4.22 -1.99
C LEU A 26 -3.53 -5.49 -1.49
N ALA A 27 -2.32 -5.70 -2.00
CA ALA A 27 -1.40 -6.74 -1.53
C ALA A 27 0.05 -6.27 -1.63
N VAL A 28 0.92 -6.80 -0.77
CA VAL A 28 2.37 -6.65 -0.97
C VAL A 28 2.85 -7.77 -1.89
N THR A 29 3.44 -7.42 -3.02
CA THR A 29 3.99 -8.36 -4.01
C THR A 29 5.50 -8.23 -4.09
N MET A 30 6.18 -9.30 -4.51
CA MET A 30 7.61 -9.31 -4.82
C MET A 30 7.79 -9.66 -6.30
N THR A 31 7.86 -8.64 -7.15
CA THR A 31 8.00 -8.79 -8.62
C THR A 31 9.46 -8.95 -9.04
N SER A 32 10.40 -8.40 -8.25
CA SER A 32 11.84 -8.61 -8.32
C SER A 32 12.35 -9.18 -7.00
N PHE A 33 13.36 -10.06 -7.05
CA PHE A 33 13.90 -10.68 -5.83
C PHE A 33 14.46 -9.62 -4.87
N GLY A 34 13.92 -9.57 -3.65
CA GLY A 34 14.33 -8.60 -2.63
C GLY A 34 13.72 -7.21 -2.76
N GLU A 35 12.78 -7.01 -3.69
CA GLU A 35 12.06 -5.74 -3.87
C GLU A 35 10.56 -5.95 -3.64
N PHE A 36 10.01 -5.20 -2.68
CA PHE A 36 8.61 -5.28 -2.28
C PHE A 36 7.82 -4.08 -2.79
N GLU A 37 6.59 -4.35 -3.22
CA GLU A 37 5.71 -3.37 -3.87
C GLU A 37 4.29 -3.52 -3.33
N VAL A 38 3.58 -2.40 -3.15
CA VAL A 38 2.14 -2.39 -2.89
C VAL A 38 1.41 -2.38 -4.22
N THR A 39 0.63 -3.44 -4.45
CA THR A 39 -0.03 -3.71 -5.73
C THR A 39 -1.54 -3.72 -5.56
N HIS A 40 -2.24 -3.08 -6.49
CA HIS A 40 -3.70 -3.18 -6.59
C HIS A 40 -4.08 -4.56 -7.12
N THR A 41 -4.82 -5.35 -6.35
CA THR A 41 -5.05 -6.78 -6.63
C THR A 41 -5.84 -7.01 -7.91
N LYS A 42 -6.83 -6.16 -8.20
CA LYS A 42 -7.68 -6.31 -9.39
C LYS A 42 -6.95 -5.95 -10.68
N SER A 43 -6.12 -4.90 -10.67
CA SER A 43 -5.46 -4.41 -11.88
C SER A 43 -4.02 -4.91 -12.04
N GLY A 44 -3.42 -5.44 -10.97
CA GLY A 44 -2.01 -5.82 -10.93
C GLY A 44 -1.02 -4.66 -11.05
N HIS A 45 -1.49 -3.41 -11.01
CA HIS A 45 -0.61 -2.25 -11.08
C HIS A 45 0.04 -1.97 -9.73
N LYS A 46 1.35 -1.72 -9.77
CA LYS A 46 2.09 -1.11 -8.67
C LYS A 46 1.53 0.27 -8.34
N ILE A 47 1.16 0.48 -7.08
CA ILE A 47 0.77 1.79 -6.53
C ILE A 47 2.02 2.52 -6.04
N ILE A 48 2.79 1.83 -5.20
CA ILE A 48 4.06 2.29 -4.64
C ILE A 48 4.99 1.08 -4.44
N GLY A 49 6.30 1.25 -4.46
CA GLY A 49 7.24 0.14 -4.32
C GLY A 49 8.68 0.57 -4.43
N GLY A 50 9.58 -0.40 -4.55
CA GLY A 50 11.02 -0.18 -4.47
C GLY A 50 11.57 -0.35 -3.05
N TYR A 51 10.83 -1.05 -2.18
CA TYR A 51 11.22 -1.29 -0.80
C TYR A 51 12.10 -2.53 -0.70
N GLU A 52 13.24 -2.41 -0.02
CA GLU A 52 14.14 -3.54 0.24
C GLU A 52 13.67 -4.35 1.45
N ARG A 53 12.96 -3.70 2.40
CA ARG A 53 12.36 -4.35 3.57
C ARG A 53 10.87 -4.53 3.39
N PHE A 54 10.44 -5.77 3.59
CA PHE A 54 9.03 -6.15 3.59
C PHE A 54 8.18 -5.33 4.59
N ALA A 55 8.72 -5.03 5.77
CA ALA A 55 8.02 -4.25 6.80
C ALA A 55 7.66 -2.84 6.32
N ASN A 56 8.52 -2.18 5.54
CA ASN A 56 8.23 -0.86 4.99
C ASN A 56 7.08 -0.94 3.98
N ALA A 57 7.10 -1.93 3.09
CA ALA A 57 5.98 -2.14 2.16
C ALA A 57 4.65 -2.41 2.90
N LEU A 58 4.67 -3.07 4.06
CA LEU A 58 3.47 -3.26 4.88
C LEU A 58 2.97 -1.96 5.52
N VAL A 59 3.86 -1.14 6.08
CA VAL A 59 3.49 0.18 6.63
C VAL A 59 2.85 1.03 5.55
N GLU A 60 3.45 1.05 4.36
CA GLU A 60 2.98 1.82 3.20
C GLU A 60 1.63 1.30 2.70
N MET A 61 1.46 -0.02 2.61
CA MET A 61 0.18 -0.62 2.26
C MET A 61 -0.92 -0.21 3.24
N LEU A 62 -0.65 -0.26 4.55
CA LEU A 62 -1.63 0.09 5.57
C LEU A 62 -1.96 1.59 5.57
N SER A 63 -0.95 2.46 5.48
CA SER A 63 -1.14 3.93 5.44
C SER A 63 -1.94 4.36 4.21
N ILE A 64 -1.59 3.84 3.03
CA ILE A 64 -2.32 4.13 1.79
C ILE A 64 -3.74 3.56 1.85
N TYR A 65 -3.91 2.33 2.36
CA TYR A 65 -5.24 1.73 2.49
C TYR A 65 -6.17 2.58 3.34
N LEU A 66 -5.71 3.00 4.53
CA LEU A 66 -6.51 3.82 5.43
C LEU A 66 -6.82 5.19 4.82
N ALA A 67 -5.86 5.82 4.15
CA ALA A 67 -6.10 7.08 3.45
C ALA A 67 -7.10 6.94 2.29
N MET A 68 -7.02 5.85 1.52
CA MET A 68 -7.99 5.52 0.46
C MET A 68 -9.38 5.28 1.03
N ARG A 69 -9.48 4.63 2.20
CA ARG A 69 -10.76 4.45 2.91
C ARG A 69 -11.34 5.77 3.37
N GLU A 70 -10.56 6.64 4.01
CA GLU A 70 -11.01 7.97 4.42
C GLU A 70 -11.48 8.81 3.22
N ALA A 71 -10.82 8.66 2.07
CA ALA A 71 -11.17 9.33 0.82
C ALA A 71 -12.36 8.70 0.08
N GLY A 72 -12.94 7.59 0.58
CA GLY A 72 -14.07 6.90 -0.06
C GLY A 72 -13.72 6.21 -1.37
N ILE A 73 -12.47 5.80 -1.57
CA ILE A 73 -12.02 5.13 -2.79
C ILE A 73 -12.63 3.71 -2.86
N ASN A 74 -13.22 3.39 -4.01
CA ASN A 74 -13.73 2.05 -4.30
C ASN A 74 -12.63 1.17 -4.89
N PHE A 75 -12.12 0.24 -4.08
CA PHE A 75 -11.09 -0.73 -4.46
C PHE A 75 -11.53 -1.76 -5.50
N ASP A 76 -12.84 -1.98 -5.66
CA ASP A 76 -13.39 -2.91 -6.66
C ASP A 76 -13.71 -2.21 -7.98
N ALA A 77 -13.39 -0.92 -8.12
CA ALA A 77 -13.59 -0.18 -9.36
C ALA A 77 -12.75 -0.75 -10.53
N GLU A 78 -13.13 -0.45 -11.77
CA GLU A 78 -12.30 -0.80 -12.91
C GLU A 78 -10.96 -0.07 -12.87
N PRO A 79 -9.87 -0.63 -13.44
CA PRO A 79 -8.52 -0.07 -13.29
C PRO A 79 -8.38 1.42 -13.64
N GLU A 80 -9.09 1.89 -14.67
CA GLU A 80 -9.06 3.31 -15.05
C GLU A 80 -9.86 4.19 -14.09
N ASP A 81 -11.02 3.72 -13.63
CA ASP A 81 -11.82 4.44 -12.64
C ASP A 81 -11.11 4.52 -11.28
N PHE A 82 -10.42 3.45 -10.88
CA PHE A 82 -9.59 3.44 -9.66
C PHE A 82 -8.47 4.48 -9.74
N LYS A 83 -7.78 4.56 -10.89
CA LYS A 83 -6.75 5.58 -11.13
C LYS A 83 -7.32 7.00 -11.06
N LEU A 84 -8.50 7.23 -11.65
CA LEU A 84 -9.16 8.54 -11.62
C LEU A 84 -9.54 8.94 -10.19
N GLN A 85 -10.13 8.02 -9.42
CA GLN A 85 -10.47 8.27 -8.02
C GLN A 85 -9.23 8.66 -7.18
N ILE A 86 -8.09 7.99 -7.38
CA ILE A 86 -6.83 8.36 -6.70
C ILE A 86 -6.35 9.74 -7.12
N LYS A 87 -6.38 10.03 -8.43
CA LYS A 87 -5.85 11.27 -9.00
C LYS A 87 -6.69 12.49 -8.61
N ASP A 88 -8.00 12.33 -8.57
CA ASP A 88 -8.96 13.42 -8.38
C ASP A 88 -9.33 13.58 -6.89
N SER A 89 -8.91 12.66 -6.02
CA SER A 89 -9.06 12.78 -4.58
C SER A 89 -8.25 13.96 -4.04
N LEU A 90 -8.96 14.93 -3.45
CA LEU A 90 -8.40 16.06 -2.73
C LEU A 90 -8.38 15.83 -1.21
N HIS A 91 -8.75 14.63 -0.75
CA HIS A 91 -8.81 14.31 0.68
C HIS A 91 -7.39 14.23 1.25
N GLN A 92 -7.11 15.06 2.25
CA GLN A 92 -5.87 15.02 3.01
C GLN A 92 -6.01 14.03 4.16
N SER A 93 -5.05 13.12 4.30
CA SER A 93 -5.09 12.08 5.32
C SER A 93 -3.98 12.24 6.35
N GLN A 94 -4.32 12.08 7.63
CA GLN A 94 -3.32 11.99 8.70
C GLN A 94 -2.36 10.80 8.51
N TYR A 95 -2.80 9.74 7.82
CA TYR A 95 -1.97 8.57 7.52
C TYR A 95 -0.91 8.86 6.45
N LEU A 96 -1.05 9.96 5.72
CA LEU A 96 -0.12 10.43 4.70
C LEU A 96 0.49 11.78 5.10
N ASN A 97 0.62 12.07 6.40
CA ASN A 97 1.18 13.31 6.93
C ASN A 97 0.45 14.59 6.45
N GLY A 98 -0.87 14.51 6.28
CA GLY A 98 -1.70 15.64 5.81
C GLY A 98 -1.64 15.87 4.30
N LEU A 99 -1.04 14.95 3.53
CA LEU A 99 -1.00 14.99 2.08
C LEU A 99 -2.22 14.29 1.47
N THR A 100 -2.54 14.65 0.23
CA THR A 100 -3.41 13.84 -0.62
C THR A 100 -2.68 12.58 -1.09
N ILE A 101 -3.43 11.57 -1.53
CA ILE A 101 -2.86 10.31 -2.04
C ILE A 101 -1.87 10.60 -3.19
N ILE A 102 -2.24 11.45 -4.14
CA ILE A 102 -1.39 11.75 -5.30
C ILE A 102 -0.13 12.54 -4.94
N GLU A 103 -0.20 13.46 -3.98
CA GLU A 103 0.97 14.20 -3.49
C GLU A 103 1.94 13.25 -2.78
N TYR A 104 1.43 12.38 -1.91
CA TYR A 104 2.22 11.39 -1.22
C TYR A 104 2.97 10.47 -2.19
N LEU A 105 2.26 9.89 -3.17
CA LEU A 105 2.84 9.02 -4.20
C LEU A 105 3.90 9.72 -5.08
N ARG A 106 3.84 11.05 -5.21
CA ARG A 106 4.85 11.83 -5.94
C ARG A 106 6.11 12.08 -5.11
N ILE A 107 5.97 12.31 -3.81
CA ILE A 107 7.07 12.57 -2.88
C ILE A 107 7.84 11.28 -2.60
N MET A 108 7.13 10.18 -2.40
CA MET A 108 7.74 8.88 -2.07
C MET A 108 8.46 8.22 -3.25
N LYS A 109 8.46 8.85 -4.44
CA LYS A 109 9.38 8.44 -5.51
C LYS A 109 10.81 8.72 -5.06
N PRO A 110 11.71 7.72 -5.09
CA PRO A 110 13.10 7.90 -4.68
C PRO A 110 13.72 9.08 -5.44
N ILE A 111 14.17 10.10 -4.73
CA ILE A 111 14.98 11.17 -5.30
C ILE A 111 16.36 10.56 -5.55
N MET A 112 16.60 10.12 -6.80
CA MET A 112 17.93 9.71 -7.30
C MET A 112 18.72 8.74 -6.41
N GLY A 113 18.06 7.79 -5.74
CA GLY A 113 18.74 6.78 -4.90
C GLY A 113 19.36 7.30 -3.60
N TYR A 114 19.10 8.54 -3.19
CA TYR A 114 19.59 9.12 -1.93
C TYR A 114 18.74 8.75 -0.70
N SER A 115 17.62 8.09 -0.89
CA SER A 115 16.61 7.74 0.13
C SER A 115 16.52 6.23 0.33
N GLY A 116 17.67 5.57 0.54
CA GLY A 116 17.69 4.17 0.95
C GLY A 116 17.09 3.99 2.34
N GLU A 117 16.57 2.80 2.62
CA GLU A 117 15.98 2.48 3.93
C GLU A 117 17.06 2.57 5.02
N PHE A 118 16.84 3.43 6.01
CA PHE A 118 17.84 3.66 7.05
C PHE A 118 18.08 2.36 7.86
N PRO A 119 19.34 1.95 8.11
CA PRO A 119 19.63 0.56 8.50
C PRO A 119 19.34 0.20 9.97
N TRP A 120 19.00 1.17 10.82
CA TRP A 120 18.86 0.98 12.26
C TRP A 120 17.40 1.05 12.70
N GLU A 121 16.94 0.01 13.40
CA GLU A 121 15.59 -0.09 13.97
C GLU A 121 15.70 -0.07 15.49
N GLY A 122 15.18 0.98 16.14
CA GLY A 122 14.91 0.94 17.58
C GLY A 122 13.65 0.11 17.83
N GLY A 123 13.58 -0.62 18.94
CA GLY A 123 12.44 -1.51 19.26
C GLY A 123 11.07 -0.80 19.25
N ASP A 124 11.05 0.50 19.53
CA ASP A 124 9.82 1.30 19.66
C ASP A 124 9.61 2.33 18.52
N GLU A 125 10.57 2.49 17.60
CA GLU A 125 10.56 3.55 16.57
C GLU A 125 10.79 3.02 15.14
N GLY A 126 10.73 1.70 14.95
CA GLY A 126 10.92 1.02 13.66
C GLY A 126 9.62 0.72 12.88
N PRO A 127 9.73 0.25 11.63
CA PRO A 127 8.56 -0.08 10.78
C PRO A 127 7.66 -1.17 11.38
N HIS A 128 8.22 -2.05 12.22
CA HIS A 128 7.44 -3.03 12.97
C HIS A 128 6.48 -2.40 13.99
N ALA A 129 6.94 -1.40 14.75
CA ALA A 129 6.11 -0.69 15.72
C ALA A 129 5.00 0.12 15.02
N GLU A 130 5.33 0.79 13.90
CA GLU A 130 4.34 1.55 13.13
C GLU A 130 3.32 0.61 12.45
N MET A 131 3.75 -0.56 11.95
CA MET A 131 2.84 -1.59 11.42
C MET A 131 1.83 -2.04 12.48
N GLU A 132 2.27 -2.36 13.71
CA GLU A 132 1.36 -2.79 14.78
C GLU A 132 0.35 -1.71 15.18
N LYS A 133 0.80 -0.44 15.19
CA LYS A 133 -0.08 0.72 15.43
C LYS A 133 -1.14 0.86 14.32
N LEU A 134 -0.74 0.74 13.06
CA LEU A 134 -1.66 0.83 11.92
C LEU A 134 -2.64 -0.36 11.88
N MET A 135 -2.19 -1.57 12.20
CA MET A 135 -3.04 -2.77 12.30
C MET A 135 -4.14 -2.62 13.37
N ARG A 136 -3.81 -2.03 14.53
CA ARG A 136 -4.83 -1.74 15.57
C ARG A 136 -5.88 -0.77 15.06
N LYS A 137 -5.48 0.33 14.41
CA LYS A 137 -6.41 1.29 13.81
C LYS A 137 -7.31 0.65 12.75
N LEU A 138 -6.75 -0.24 11.91
CA LEU A 138 -7.52 -0.98 10.92
C LEU A 138 -8.63 -1.82 11.59
N SER A 139 -8.32 -2.50 12.69
CA SER A 139 -9.33 -3.28 13.42
C SER A 139 -10.45 -2.42 14.00
N GLU A 140 -10.14 -1.21 14.48
CA GLU A 140 -11.12 -0.27 15.00
C GLU A 140 -12.08 0.18 13.89
N VAL A 141 -11.55 0.63 12.76
CA VAL A 141 -12.34 1.05 11.59
C VAL A 141 -13.26 -0.06 11.09
N ASN A 142 -12.75 -1.28 10.96
CA ASN A 142 -13.54 -2.43 10.49
C ASN A 142 -14.61 -2.87 11.51
N SER A 143 -14.38 -2.68 12.81
CA SER A 143 -15.36 -3.02 13.85
C SER A 143 -16.56 -2.06 13.89
N VAL A 144 -16.38 -0.79 13.49
CA VAL A 144 -17.47 0.21 13.44
C VAL A 144 -18.44 -0.06 12.29
N GLU A 145 -18.01 -0.72 11.22
CA GLU A 145 -18.86 -1.06 10.06
C GLU A 145 -19.67 -2.36 10.24
N THR A 146 -19.39 -3.14 11.28
CA THR A 146 -20.11 -4.40 11.58
C THR A 146 -21.15 -4.27 12.70
N ALA A 147 -21.33 -3.07 13.25
CA ALA A 147 -22.31 -2.74 14.28
C ALA A 147 -23.47 -1.91 13.70
#